data_AF-A0A016VGU7-F1
#
_entry.id   AF-A0A016VGU7-F1
#
_cell.length_a   1.000
_cell.length_b   1.000
_cell.length_c   1.000
_cell.angle_alpha   90.00
_cell.angle_beta   90.00
_cell.angle_gamma   90.00
#
_symmetry.space_group_name_H-M   'P 1'
#
loop_
_entity.id
_entity.type
_entity.pdbx_description
1 polymer ?
#
loop_
_entity_poly.entity_id
_entity_poly.type
_entity_poly.pdbx_seq_one_letter_code
_entity_poly.pdbx_strand_id
1 'polypeptide(L)' 'MHLIAESINDACKKHDRCYSRKIQTRTECDRVFCEELDDLRSEYYSNLCIAPEAFCNAVIYAGHTA' A
#
# COMPACT_ATOMS: atom_id res chain seq x y z
N MET A 1 -9.43 18.13 -4.35
CA MET A 1 -9.74 16.79 -3.85
C MET A 1 -9.04 15.81 -4.79
N HIS A 2 -7.76 15.49 -4.54
CA HIS A 2 -7.15 14.34 -5.21
C HIS A 2 -7.97 13.12 -4.80
N LEU A 3 -8.39 12.31 -5.77
CA LEU A 3 -9.27 11.19 -5.49
C LEU A 3 -8.44 10.17 -4.68
N ILE A 4 -8.98 9.61 -3.59
CA ILE A 4 -8.29 8.59 -2.77
C ILE A 4 -7.70 7.44 -3.60
N ALA A 5 -8.33 7.13 -4.75
CA ALA A 5 -7.83 6.17 -5.73
C ALA A 5 -6.49 6.56 -6.35
N GLU A 6 -6.23 7.84 -6.59
CA GLU A 6 -4.95 8.35 -7.12
C GLU A 6 -3.85 8.17 -6.06
N SER A 7 -4.15 8.51 -4.80
CA SER A 7 -3.20 8.31 -3.69
C SER A 7 -2.86 6.84 -3.47
N ILE A 8 -3.85 5.95 -3.52
CA ILE A 8 -3.63 4.49 -3.46
C ILE A 8 -2.79 4.03 -4.67
N ASN A 9 -3.10 4.50 -5.88
CA ASN A 9 -2.36 4.14 -7.09
C ASN A 9 -0.88 4.59 -7.00
N ASP A 10 -0.60 5.75 -6.42
CA ASP A 10 0.77 6.21 -6.23
C ASP A 10 1.53 5.40 -5.17
N ALA A 11 0.86 4.95 -4.10
CA ALA A 11 1.43 3.98 -3.16
C ALA A 11 1.77 2.66 -3.86
N CYS A 12 0.88 2.13 -4.71
CA CYS A 12 1.15 0.93 -5.49
C CYS A 12 2.39 1.08 -6.40
N LYS A 13 2.52 2.20 -7.13
CA LYS A 13 3.70 2.45 -7.98
C LYS A 13 5.00 2.54 -7.17
N LYS A 14 4.96 2.99 -5.92
CA LYS A 14 6.13 2.99 -5.04
C LYS A 14 6.47 1.58 -4.57
N HIS A 15 5.48 0.78 -4.21
CA HIS A 15 5.63 -0.63 -3.83
C HIS A 15 6.23 -1.46 -4.97
N ASP A 16 5.72 -1.33 -6.20
CA ASP A 16 6.27 -2.00 -7.39
C ASP A 16 7.73 -1.61 -7.66
N ARG A 17 8.07 -0.32 -7.45
CA ARG A 17 9.45 0.17 -7.57
C ARG A 17 10.35 -0.40 -6.48
N CYS A 18 9.84 -0.61 -5.27
CA CYS A 18 10.57 -1.25 -4.19
C CYS A 18 10.90 -2.72 -4.54
N TYR A 19 9.90 -3.48 -4.99
CA TYR A 19 10.06 -4.86 -5.43
C TYR A 19 11.03 -5.01 -6.60
N SER A 20 10.88 -4.20 -7.65
CA SER A 20 11.71 -4.29 -8.86
C SER A 20 13.19 -3.99 -8.61
N ARG A 21 13.50 -3.09 -7.67
CA ARG A 21 14.89 -2.72 -7.35
C ARG A 21 15.63 -3.77 -6.52
N LYS A 22 14.92 -4.64 -5.79
CA LYS A 22 15.49 -5.67 -4.90
C LYS A 22 16.53 -5.15 -3.88
N ILE A 23 16.45 -3.86 -3.54
CA ILE A 23 17.34 -3.22 -2.56
C ILE A 23 16.85 -3.52 -1.15
N GLN A 24 15.53 -3.52 -0.96
CA GLN A 24 14.86 -3.84 0.29
C GLN A 24 14.28 -5.24 0.21
N THR A 25 14.10 -5.87 1.36
CA THR A 25 13.37 -7.13 1.45
C THR A 25 11.90 -6.91 1.14
N ARG A 26 11.21 -7.97 0.70
CA ARG A 26 9.77 -7.92 0.45
C ARG A 26 9.00 -7.39 1.66
N THR A 27 9.30 -7.91 2.84
CA THR A 27 8.70 -7.50 4.11
C THR A 27 8.86 -6.01 4.39
N GLU A 28 10.01 -5.43 4.05
CA GLU A 28 10.23 -3.98 4.21
C GLU A 28 9.41 -3.17 3.22
N CYS A 29 9.34 -3.60 1.95
CA CYS A 29 8.50 -2.96 0.95
C CYS A 29 7.02 -3.03 1.33
N ASP A 30 6.54 -4.20 1.79
CA ASP A 30 5.16 -4.42 2.24
C ASP A 30 4.82 -3.54 3.44
N ARG A 31 5.73 -3.46 4.43
CA ARG A 31 5.56 -2.61 5.62
C ARG A 31 5.41 -1.15 5.25
N VAL A 32 6.32 -0.61 4.42
CA VAL A 32 6.28 0.81 4.01
C VAL A 32 5.00 1.12 3.22
N PHE A 33 4.56 0.21 2.36
CA PHE A 33 3.31 0.35 1.64
C PHE A 33 2.09 0.38 2.58
N CYS A 34 2.03 -0.54 3.55
CA CYS A 34 0.96 -0.57 4.55
C CYS A 34 0.93 0.70 5.43
N GLU A 35 2.09 1.25 5.79
CA GLU A 35 2.20 2.51 6.54
C GLU A 35 1.64 3.69 5.72
N GLU A 36 2.00 3.82 4.43
CA GLU A 36 1.44 4.86 3.56
C GLU A 36 -0.09 4.73 3.40
N LEU A 37 -0.60 3.51 3.31
CA LEU A 37 -2.04 3.25 3.21
C LEU A 37 -2.80 3.57 4.51
N ASP A 38 -2.17 3.38 5.67
CA ASP A 38 -2.76 3.74 6.96
C ASP A 38 -2.82 5.28 7.16
N ASP A 39 -1.77 5.99 6.74
CA ASP A 39 -1.75 7.45 6.74
C ASP A 39 -2.88 8.02 5.87
N LEU A 40 -3.09 7.44 4.68
CA LEU A 40 -4.21 7.81 3.80
C LEU A 40 -5.58 7.52 4.42
N ARG A 41 -5.71 6.43 5.18
CA ARG A 41 -6.95 6.14 5.92
C ARG A 41 -7.22 7.21 6.98
N SER A 42 -6.20 7.61 7.72
CA SER A 42 -6.28 8.64 8.76
C SER A 42 -6.64 10.02 8.20
N GLU A 43 -6.09 10.40 7.04
CA GLU A 43 -6.29 11.72 6.43
C GLU A 43 -7.68 11.87 5.78
N TYR A 44 -8.21 10.82 5.16
CA TYR A 44 -9.41 10.95 4.32
C TYR A 44 -10.70 10.45 4.98
N TYR A 45 -10.72 9.36 5.77
CA TYR A 45 -11.94 8.83 6.38
C TYR A 45 -11.64 7.81 7.49
N SER A 46 -12.05 8.11 8.73
CA SER A 46 -11.82 7.21 9.87
C SER A 46 -12.65 5.91 9.88
N ASN A 47 -13.76 5.79 9.10
CA ASN A 47 -14.71 4.68 9.28
C ASN A 47 -15.35 4.07 8.00
N LEU A 48 -15.03 4.54 6.78
CA LEU A 48 -15.80 4.14 5.57
C LEU A 48 -14.98 3.53 4.43
N CYS A 49 -13.65 3.71 4.39
CA CYS A 49 -12.83 3.19 3.31
C CYS A 49 -12.04 1.96 3.76
N ILE A 50 -12.55 0.76 3.45
CA ILE A 50 -11.89 -0.53 3.72
C ILE A 50 -10.75 -0.78 2.70
N ALA A 51 -10.69 -0.01 1.61
CA ALA A 51 -9.75 -0.24 0.53
C ALA A 51 -8.28 -0.26 0.97
N PRO A 52 -7.74 0.70 1.74
CA PRO A 52 -6.34 0.69 2.14
C PRO A 52 -5.94 -0.56 2.94
N GLU A 53 -6.80 -1.00 3.85
CA GLU A 53 -6.58 -2.23 4.63
C GLU A 53 -6.62 -3.49 3.75
N ALA A 54 -7.54 -3.55 2.79
CA ALA A 54 -7.63 -4.68 1.85
C ALA A 54 -6.36 -4.80 0.97
N PHE A 55 -5.82 -3.68 0.49
CA PHE A 55 -4.58 -3.67 -0.29
C PHE A 55 -3.37 -4.11 0.56
N CYS A 56 -3.24 -3.61 1.79
CA CYS A 56 -2.19 -4.03 2.71
C CYS A 56 -2.24 -5.55 2.99
N ASN A 57 -3.43 -6.08 3.33
CA ASN A 57 -3.61 -7.51 3.55
C ASN A 57 -3.28 -8.33 2.29
N ALA A 58 -3.67 -7.87 1.10
CA ALA A 58 -3.39 -8.56 -0.15
C ALA A 58 -1.88 -8.75 -0.38
N VAL A 59 -1.05 -7.72 -0.16
CA VAL A 59 0.40 -7.86 -0.38
C VAL A 59 1.07 -8.73 0.68
N ILE A 60 0.63 -8.66 1.95
CA ILE A 60 1.17 -9.49 3.03
C ILE A 60 0.88 -10.97 2.79
N TYR A 61 -0.35 -11.31 2.44
CA TYR A 61 -0.79 -12.72 2.33
C TYR A 61 -0.61 -13.32 0.93
N ALA A 62 -0.79 -12.54 -0.14
CA ALA A 62 -0.75 -13.02 -1.53
C ALA A 62 0.52 -12.62 -2.30
N GLY A 63 1.35 -11.71 -1.78
CA GLY A 63 2.63 -11.32 -2.42
C GLY A 63 3.69 -12.43 -2.48
N HIS A 64 3.38 -13.64 -1.99
CA HIS A 64 4.24 -14.82 -2.07
C HIS A 64 4.20 -15.55 -3.42
N THR A 65 3.18 -15.32 -4.24
CA THR A 65 2.90 -16.14 -5.44
C THR A 65 3.31 -15.51 -6.77
N ALA A 66 4.00 -14.36 -6.78
CA ALA A 66 4.46 -13.68 -7.99
C ALA A 66 5.96 -13.87 -8.24
#